data_AF-A0A2R4FQU8-F1
#
_entry.id   AF-A0A2R4FQU8-F1
#
_cell.length_a   1.000
_cell.length_b   1.000
_cell.length_c   1.000
_cell.angle_alpha   90.00
_cell.angle_beta   90.00
_cell.angle_gamma   90.00
#
_symmetry.space_group_name_H-M   'P 1'
#
loop_
_entity.id
_entity.type
_entity.pdbx_description
1 polymer ?
#
loop_
_entity_poly.entity_id
_entity_poly.type
_entity_poly.pdbx_seq_one_letter_code
_entity_poly.pdbx_strand_id
1 'polypeptide(L)' 'MTIKVSGGKVTDADATYPDEDPTSASINEGAIPKLRQQSLAATSASKVNTVSGASLTSAAYKASLQSALDKAKA' A
#
# COMPACT_ATOMS: atom_id res chain seq x y z
N MET A 1 -1.82 -3.12 8.19
CA MET A 1 -1.70 -2.18 7.06
C MET A 1 -2.75 -1.10 7.17
N THR A 2 -2.34 0.16 7.08
CA THR A 2 -3.14 1.35 7.28
C THR A 2 -2.88 2.33 6.13
N ILE A 3 -3.93 2.82 5.47
CA ILE A 3 -3.81 3.83 4.42
C ILE A 3 -4.64 5.04 4.82
N LYS A 4 -4.02 6.23 4.82
CA LYS A 4 -4.67 7.51 5.09
C LYS A 4 -4.89 8.25 3.80
N VAL A 5 -6.12 8.73 3.64
CA VAL A 5 -6.54 9.58 2.53
C VAL A 5 -7.06 10.88 3.12
N SER A 6 -6.63 12.00 2.55
CA SER A 6 -7.06 13.34 2.92
C SER A 6 -7.34 14.15 1.65
N GLY A 7 -8.50 14.80 1.59
CA GLY A 7 -8.91 15.59 0.42
C GLY A 7 -8.97 14.80 -0.89
N GLY A 8 -9.34 13.51 -0.82
CA GLY A 8 -9.40 12.62 -1.99
C GLY A 8 -8.03 12.15 -2.51
N LYS A 9 -6.95 12.36 -1.76
CA LYS A 9 -5.58 11.92 -2.11
C LYS A 9 -4.96 11.11 -0.99
N VAL A 10 -4.11 10.15 -1.33
CA VAL A 10 -3.35 9.37 -0.35
C VAL A 10 -2.30 10.27 0.27
N THR A 11 -2.32 10.40 1.59
CA THR A 11 -1.33 11.19 2.34
C THR A 11 -0.40 10.34 3.16
N ASP A 12 -0.78 9.10 3.44
CA ASP A 12 0.09 8.15 4.11
C ASP A 12 -0.34 6.73 3.78
N ALA A 13 0.62 5.82 3.74
CA ALA A 13 0.35 4.41 3.55
C ALA A 13 1.42 3.59 4.26
N ASP A 14 0.97 2.66 5.10
CA ASP A 14 1.80 1.86 5.98
C ASP A 14 1.35 0.40 5.91
N ALA A 15 2.26 -0.53 5.75
CA ALA A 15 1.95 -1.95 5.85
C ALA A 15 2.88 -2.65 6.82
N THR A 16 2.26 -3.28 7.80
CA THR A 16 2.87 -4.27 8.68
C THR A 16 2.55 -5.66 8.14
N TYR A 17 3.56 -6.51 8.06
CA TYR A 17 3.46 -7.92 7.70
C TYR A 17 4.17 -8.74 8.78
N PRO A 18 3.76 -10.01 8.99
CA PRO A 18 4.42 -10.87 9.95
C PRO A 18 5.74 -11.39 9.37
N ASP A 19 6.79 -11.38 10.19
CA ASP A 19 8.15 -11.83 9.88
C ASP A 19 8.26 -13.37 9.86
N GLU A 20 7.24 -14.06 9.29
CA GLU A 20 7.19 -15.52 9.30
C GLU A 20 8.31 -16.13 8.41
N ASP A 21 8.80 -15.33 7.46
CA ASP A 21 9.88 -15.71 6.54
C ASP A 21 10.89 -14.57 6.39
N PRO A 22 12.20 -14.79 6.67
CA PRO A 22 13.23 -13.75 6.54
C PRO A 22 13.42 -13.27 5.10
N THR A 23 13.08 -14.12 4.12
CA THR A 23 13.05 -13.77 2.70
C THR A 23 11.94 -12.78 2.40
N SER A 24 10.72 -13.07 2.87
CA SER A 24 9.57 -12.17 2.76
C SER A 24 9.84 -10.86 3.49
N ALA A 25 10.54 -10.93 4.63
CA ALA A 25 10.91 -9.76 5.38
C ALA A 25 11.82 -8.82 4.60
N SER A 26 12.92 -9.35 4.07
CA SER A 26 13.85 -8.59 3.24
C SER A 26 13.17 -7.99 1.99
N ILE A 27 12.23 -8.72 1.39
CA ILE A 27 11.47 -8.22 0.23
C ILE A 27 10.51 -7.11 0.64
N ASN A 28 9.74 -7.31 1.71
CA ASN A 28 8.77 -6.32 2.17
C ASN A 28 9.45 -5.06 2.72
N GLU A 29 10.62 -5.17 3.34
CA GLU A 29 11.42 -4.04 3.81
C GLU A 29 11.75 -3.07 2.66
N GLY A 30 12.07 -3.61 1.47
CA GLY A 30 12.24 -2.81 0.26
C GLY A 30 10.92 -2.43 -0.45
N ALA A 31 9.89 -3.28 -0.34
CA ALA A 31 8.62 -3.09 -1.03
C ALA A 31 7.73 -2.03 -0.38
N ILE A 32 7.62 -2.00 0.95
CA ILE A 32 6.78 -1.07 1.71
C ILE A 32 7.07 0.39 1.38
N PRO A 33 8.32 0.90 1.50
CA PRO A 33 8.61 2.29 1.18
C PRO A 33 8.35 2.62 -0.30
N LYS A 34 8.53 1.64 -1.20
CA LYS A 34 8.26 1.79 -2.64
C LYS A 34 6.76 1.86 -2.93
N LEU A 35 5.97 0.98 -2.31
CA LEU A 35 4.50 1.00 -2.35
C LEU A 35 3.94 2.28 -1.74
N ARG A 36 4.54 2.76 -0.64
CA ARG A 36 4.19 4.03 0.00
C ARG A 36 4.44 5.20 -0.95
N GLN A 37 5.63 5.31 -1.55
CA GLN A 37 5.92 6.34 -2.54
C GLN A 37 4.97 6.28 -3.74
N GLN A 38 4.72 5.08 -4.27
CA GLN A 38 3.76 4.90 -5.37
C GLN A 38 2.36 5.35 -4.95
N SER A 39 1.94 5.04 -3.73
CA SER A 39 0.61 5.41 -3.22
C SER A 39 0.50 6.92 -2.98
N LEU A 40 1.54 7.56 -2.44
CA LEU A 40 1.60 9.02 -2.27
C LEU A 40 1.58 9.76 -3.61
N ALA A 41 2.30 9.24 -4.60
CA ALA A 41 2.29 9.78 -5.96
C ALA A 41 1.00 9.43 -6.73
N ALA A 42 0.33 8.35 -6.35
CA ALA A 42 -0.87 7.87 -7.00
C ALA A 42 -2.13 8.51 -6.41
N THR A 43 -2.92 9.15 -7.27
CA THR A 43 -4.28 9.56 -6.93
C THR A 43 -5.27 8.38 -6.90
N SER A 44 -4.83 7.14 -7.16
CA SER A 44 -5.73 5.98 -7.33
C SER A 44 -5.06 4.64 -7.06
N ALA A 45 -5.81 3.69 -6.48
CA ALA A 45 -5.36 2.32 -6.18
C ALA A 45 -4.79 1.57 -7.39
N SER A 46 -5.31 1.85 -8.58
CA SER A 46 -4.90 1.23 -9.85
C SER A 46 -3.46 1.55 -10.28
N LYS A 47 -2.84 2.60 -9.71
CA LYS A 47 -1.46 3.00 -10.03
C LYS A 47 -0.42 2.33 -9.14
N VAL A 48 -0.84 1.67 -8.06
CA VAL A 48 0.06 0.94 -7.17
C VAL A 48 0.39 -0.40 -7.82
N ASN A 49 1.66 -0.58 -8.16
CA ASN A 49 2.12 -1.82 -8.78
C ASN A 49 2.39 -2.88 -7.71
N THR A 50 2.07 -4.12 -8.03
CA THR A 50 2.40 -5.25 -7.18
C THR A 50 3.92 -5.44 -7.19
N VAL A 51 4.54 -5.48 -6.02
CA VAL A 51 5.98 -5.77 -5.90
C VAL A 51 6.17 -7.29 -5.80
N SER A 52 7.11 -7.83 -6.56
CA SER A 52 7.39 -9.28 -6.58
C SER A 52 7.85 -9.74 -5.19
N GLY A 53 7.17 -10.75 -4.64
CA GLY A 53 7.38 -11.27 -3.27
C GLY A 53 6.63 -10.51 -2.16
N ALA A 54 5.96 -9.40 -2.49
CA ALA A 54 5.04 -8.68 -1.60
C ALA A 54 3.60 -8.70 -2.14
N SER A 55 3.20 -9.80 -2.79
CA SER A 55 1.90 -9.92 -3.46
C SER A 55 0.73 -9.74 -2.50
N LEU A 56 0.79 -10.37 -1.32
CA LEU A 56 -0.18 -10.22 -0.24
C LEU A 56 -0.28 -8.76 0.23
N THR A 57 0.87 -8.16 0.54
CA THR A 57 0.98 -6.76 0.97
C THR A 57 0.39 -5.81 -0.07
N SER A 58 0.72 -6.02 -1.34
CA SER A 58 0.26 -5.20 -2.46
C SER A 58 -1.24 -5.31 -2.70
N ALA A 59 -1.80 -6.53 -2.61
CA ALA A 59 -3.23 -6.76 -2.77
C ALA A 59 -4.04 -6.08 -1.65
N ALA A 60 -3.57 -6.24 -0.41
CA ALA A 60 -4.12 -5.54 0.73
C ALA A 60 -4.04 -4.02 0.49
N TYR A 61 -2.90 -3.50 0.03
CA TYR A 61 -2.68 -2.07 -0.21
C TYR A 61 -3.73 -1.51 -1.16
N LYS A 62 -3.97 -2.19 -2.29
CA LYS A 62 -4.99 -1.77 -3.27
C LYS A 62 -6.39 -1.78 -2.65
N ALA A 63 -6.73 -2.81 -1.87
CA ALA A 63 -8.04 -2.91 -1.23
C ALA A 63 -8.28 -1.77 -0.23
N SER A 64 -7.37 -1.53 0.71
CA SER A 64 -7.54 -0.43 1.67
C SER A 64 -7.46 0.94 1.00
N LEU A 65 -6.63 1.09 -0.03
CA LEU A 65 -6.55 2.33 -0.78
C LEU A 65 -7.85 2.62 -1.52
N GLN A 66 -8.43 1.61 -2.17
CA GLN A 66 -9.73 1.73 -2.83
C GLN A 66 -10.81 2.14 -1.82
N SER A 67 -10.90 1.47 -0.66
CA SER A 67 -11.87 1.83 0.38
C SER A 67 -11.65 3.24 0.94
N ALA A 68 -10.39 3.67 1.11
CA ALA A 68 -10.09 5.00 1.63
C ALA A 68 -10.39 6.10 0.61
N LEU A 69 -10.13 5.85 -0.68
CA LEU A 69 -10.52 6.76 -1.77
C LEU A 69 -12.05 6.83 -1.92
N ASP A 70 -12.73 5.69 -1.76
CA ASP A 70 -14.19 5.63 -1.82
C ASP A 70 -14.81 6.45 -0.68
N LYS A 71 -14.31 6.27 0.55
CA LYS A 71 -14.69 7.09 1.71
C LYS A 71 -14.35 8.57 1.58
N ALA A 72 -13.35 8.93 0.78
CA ALA A 72 -12.98 10.33 0.56
C ALA A 72 -13.77 10.99 -0.58
N LYS A 73 -14.47 10.20 -1.41
CA LYS A 73 -15.38 10.67 -2.45
C LYS A 73 -16.85 10.68 -2.01
N ALA A 74 -17.19 9.89 -1.00
CA ALA A 74 -18.47 9.92 -0.31
C ALA A 74 -18.61 11.18 0.56
#